data_AF-A0A315TSM2-F1
#
_entry.id   AF-A0A315TSM2-F1
#
_cell.length_a   1.000
_cell.length_b   1.000
_cell.length_c   1.000
_cell.angle_alpha   90.00
_cell.angle_beta   90.00
_cell.angle_gamma   90.00
#
_symmetry.space_group_name_H-M   'P 1'
#
loop_
_entity.id
_entity.type
_entity.pdbx_description
1 polymer ?
#
loop_
_entity_poly.entity_id
_entity_poly.type
_entity_poly.pdbx_seq_one_letter_code
_entity_poly.pdbx_strand_id
1 'polypeptide(L)'
;MRGPLAALAAAAAGAAYVLAVRPRLLRWGATTQEAAGPLPGDEIVPAPRMQSTRAVTIAAPVSDVWPWLVQLGAGRGGMYSYDWLENAAGLGIHSADRILPELQHLEVGDIVPLSRDGGLPVRLLQSRAVLGLGGTIDLRTGRVSPAGPPPDGPWLEAGWTFVLRPAGPHASRLVSRTRYDYSPLAAGLVLRPLLEPVQFVMERRMLLGIRARAESRAKGQAKARGGDHGKARGA
;
A
#
# COMPACT_ATOMS: atom_id res chain seq x y z
N MET A 1 7.95 -20.62 41.94
CA MET A 1 8.45 -19.28 41.57
C MET A 1 8.46 -19.08 40.03
N ARG A 2 7.29 -19.05 39.35
CA ARG A 2 7.27 -18.96 37.86
C ARG A 2 6.23 -17.98 37.26
N GLY A 3 5.32 -17.42 38.06
CA GLY A 3 4.28 -16.48 37.58
C GLY A 3 4.75 -15.04 37.36
N PRO A 4 5.33 -14.35 38.36
CA PRO A 4 5.53 -12.89 38.30
C PRO A 4 6.67 -12.47 37.36
N LEU A 5 7.77 -13.22 37.32
CA LEU A 5 8.91 -12.90 36.44
C LEU A 5 8.57 -13.09 34.95
N ALA A 6 7.78 -14.12 34.62
CA ALA A 6 7.31 -14.33 33.24
C ALA A 6 6.35 -13.22 32.79
N ALA A 7 5.45 -12.78 33.68
CA ALA A 7 4.55 -11.66 33.41
C ALA A 7 5.31 -10.34 33.22
N LEU A 8 6.33 -10.07 34.04
CA LEU A 8 7.18 -8.89 33.89
C LEU A 8 7.99 -8.92 32.58
N ALA A 9 8.54 -10.07 32.20
CA ALA A 9 9.26 -10.23 30.93
C ALA A 9 8.34 -10.00 29.72
N ALA A 10 7.13 -10.56 29.74
CA ALA A 10 6.13 -10.35 28.68
C ALA A 10 5.70 -8.87 28.59
N ALA A 11 5.47 -8.22 29.73
CA ALA A 11 5.14 -6.79 29.78
C ALA A 11 6.29 -5.92 29.24
N ALA A 12 7.53 -6.21 29.62
CA ALA A 12 8.71 -5.50 29.12
C ALA A 12 8.90 -5.69 27.61
N ALA A 13 8.72 -6.92 27.09
CA ALA A 13 8.78 -7.20 25.66
C ALA A 13 7.67 -6.47 24.88
N GLY A 14 6.45 -6.47 25.42
CA GLY A 14 5.33 -5.72 24.85
C GLY A 14 5.59 -4.22 24.82
N ALA A 15 6.11 -3.65 25.92
CA ALA A 15 6.49 -2.25 25.99
C ALA A 15 7.60 -1.90 24.99
N ALA A 16 8.65 -2.72 24.89
CA ALA A 16 9.73 -2.52 23.92
C ALA A 16 9.22 -2.56 22.47
N TYR A 17 8.32 -3.50 22.15
CA TYR A 17 7.68 -3.55 20.84
C TYR A 17 6.89 -2.27 20.54
N VAL A 18 6.01 -1.85 21.46
CA VAL A 18 5.15 -0.68 21.28
C VAL A 18 5.94 0.62 21.17
N LEU A 19 7.01 0.77 21.97
CA LEU A 19 7.77 2.02 22.07
C LEU A 19 8.90 2.13 21.03
N ALA A 20 9.53 1.01 20.65
CA ALA A 20 10.73 1.06 19.80
C ALA A 20 10.52 0.44 18.42
N VAL A 21 9.78 -0.67 18.31
CA VAL A 21 9.65 -1.41 17.04
C VAL A 21 8.50 -0.86 16.22
N ARG A 22 7.31 -0.78 16.81
CA ARG A 22 6.07 -0.35 16.14
C ARG A 22 6.21 1.01 15.44
N PRO A 23 6.76 2.08 16.05
CA PRO A 23 6.89 3.36 15.37
C PRO A 23 7.76 3.29 14.11
N ARG A 24 8.78 2.42 14.11
CA ARG A 24 9.66 2.20 12.94
C ARG A 24 8.95 1.44 11.83
N LEU A 25 8.13 0.44 12.16
CA LEU A 25 7.32 -0.30 11.18
C LEU A 25 6.25 0.57 10.53
N LEU A 26 5.63 1.46 11.32
CA LEU A 26 4.61 2.40 10.84
C LEU A 26 5.17 3.49 9.94
N ARG A 27 6.46 3.81 10.06
CA ARG A 27 7.14 4.90 9.32
C ARG A 27 8.23 4.43 8.37
N TRP A 28 8.23 3.14 8.01
CA TRP A 28 9.33 2.53 7.28
C TRP A 28 9.62 3.25 5.95
N GLY A 29 10.85 3.74 5.82
CA GLY A 29 11.31 4.46 4.63
C GLY A 29 10.75 5.87 4.46
N ALA A 30 9.73 6.27 5.25
CA ALA A 30 9.14 7.61 5.22
C ALA A 30 9.92 8.60 6.12
N THR A 31 9.92 9.87 5.73
CA THR A 31 10.45 10.95 6.57
C THR A 31 9.47 11.31 7.68
N THR A 32 9.93 12.00 8.73
CA THR A 32 9.05 12.51 9.79
C THR A 32 7.98 13.46 9.23
N GLN A 33 8.34 14.29 8.24
CA GLN A 33 7.40 15.19 7.59
C GLN A 33 6.36 14.42 6.75
N GLU A 34 6.79 13.40 6.00
CA GLU A 34 5.86 12.53 5.27
C GLU A 34 4.93 11.78 6.22
N ALA A 35 5.39 11.38 7.40
CA ALA A 35 4.59 10.63 8.37
C ALA A 35 3.63 11.48 9.21
N ALA A 36 3.99 12.73 9.53
CA ALA A 36 3.21 13.62 10.39
C ALA A 36 2.43 14.69 9.61
N GLY A 37 2.86 15.04 8.40
CA GLY A 37 2.25 16.08 7.58
C GLY A 37 1.01 15.60 6.82
N PRO A 38 0.24 16.56 6.25
CA PRO A 38 -0.91 16.26 5.41
C PRO A 38 -0.47 15.58 4.11
N LEU A 39 -1.25 14.60 3.65
CA LEU A 39 -1.15 13.99 2.33
C LEU A 39 -2.51 14.02 1.63
N PRO A 40 -2.54 14.14 0.29
CA PRO A 40 -3.75 13.91 -0.49
C PRO A 40 -4.40 12.57 -0.10
N GLY A 41 -5.73 12.54 0.00
CA GLY A 41 -6.49 11.36 0.41
C GLY A 41 -6.59 11.16 1.93
N ASP A 42 -6.00 12.01 2.77
CA ASP A 42 -6.23 11.99 4.21
C ASP A 42 -7.71 12.23 4.57
N GLU A 43 -8.43 12.94 3.70
CA GLU A 43 -9.87 13.20 3.78
C GLU A 43 -10.74 11.95 3.58
N ILE A 44 -10.20 10.85 3.05
CA ILE A 44 -10.92 9.57 2.94
C ILE A 44 -11.23 9.01 4.32
N VAL A 45 -10.33 9.21 5.29
CA VAL A 45 -10.53 8.87 6.71
C VAL A 45 -10.06 10.06 7.55
N PRO A 46 -10.94 11.05 7.80
CA PRO A 46 -10.54 12.32 8.41
C PRO A 46 -9.98 12.17 9.83
N ALA A 47 -10.54 11.27 10.63
CA ALA A 47 -10.21 11.07 12.04
C ALA A 47 -9.68 9.65 12.33
N PRO A 48 -8.49 9.28 11.82
CA PRO A 48 -7.99 7.92 11.93
C PRO A 48 -7.58 7.60 13.37
N ARG A 49 -7.96 6.42 13.84
CA ARG A 49 -7.47 5.82 15.08
C ARG A 49 -6.17 5.05 14.87
N MET A 50 -5.83 4.73 13.62
CA MET A 50 -4.59 4.08 13.24
C MET A 50 -4.08 4.66 11.92
N GLN A 51 -2.78 4.94 11.87
CA GLN A 51 -2.13 5.44 10.66
C GLN A 51 -0.75 4.79 10.49
N SER A 52 -0.43 4.43 9.26
CA SER A 52 0.93 4.11 8.83
C SER A 52 1.29 4.95 7.61
N THR A 53 2.56 5.29 7.47
CA THR A 53 3.09 5.97 6.29
C THR A 53 4.44 5.37 5.93
N ARG A 54 4.52 4.79 4.75
CA ARG A 54 5.69 4.05 4.28
C ARG A 54 6.11 4.63 2.94
N ALA A 55 7.40 4.61 2.64
CA ALA A 55 7.85 5.22 1.40
C ALA A 55 9.09 4.56 0.85
N VAL A 56 9.21 4.60 -0.48
CA VAL A 56 10.40 4.15 -1.21
C VAL A 56 10.76 5.18 -2.27
N THR A 57 12.06 5.36 -2.47
CA THR A 57 12.57 6.08 -3.63
C THR A 57 12.84 5.06 -4.73
N ILE A 58 12.39 5.37 -5.95
CA ILE A 58 12.44 4.50 -7.12
C ILE A 58 13.30 5.19 -8.17
N ALA A 59 14.33 4.51 -8.67
CA ALA A 59 15.18 5.01 -9.77
C ALA A 59 14.49 4.86 -11.13
N ALA A 60 13.28 5.40 -11.23
CA ALA A 60 12.48 5.50 -12.44
C ALA A 60 11.62 6.79 -12.38
N PRO A 61 11.35 7.44 -13.53
CA PRO A 61 10.45 8.58 -13.58
C PRO A 61 9.03 8.17 -13.21
N VAL A 62 8.23 9.14 -12.75
CA VAL A 62 6.81 8.96 -12.39
C VAL A 62 6.03 8.23 -13.49
N SER A 63 6.34 8.50 -14.76
CA SER A 63 5.70 7.87 -15.93
C SER A 63 5.89 6.36 -16.02
N ASP A 64 6.98 5.83 -15.47
CA ASP A 64 7.27 4.40 -15.47
C ASP A 64 6.75 3.70 -14.21
N VAL A 65 6.54 4.45 -13.12
CA VAL A 65 5.99 3.93 -11.86
C VAL A 65 4.46 3.90 -11.90
N TRP A 66 3.82 4.97 -12.38
CA TRP A 66 2.37 5.14 -12.35
C TRP A 66 1.56 3.95 -12.91
N PRO A 67 1.93 3.36 -14.08
CA PRO A 67 1.20 2.21 -14.63
C PRO A 67 1.09 1.00 -13.69
N TRP A 68 2.10 0.80 -12.82
CA TRP A 68 2.08 -0.29 -11.83
C TRP A 68 1.05 -0.05 -10.73
N LEU A 69 0.83 1.21 -10.34
CA LEU A 69 -0.21 1.60 -9.37
C LEU A 69 -1.60 1.44 -9.97
N VAL A 70 -1.78 1.89 -11.21
CA VAL A 70 -3.09 1.84 -11.91
C VAL A 70 -3.59 0.41 -12.05
N GLN A 71 -2.70 -0.54 -12.35
CA GLN A 71 -3.07 -1.95 -12.52
C GLN A 71 -3.05 -2.77 -11.21
N LEU A 72 -2.79 -2.14 -10.05
CA LEU A 72 -2.76 -2.81 -8.75
C LEU A 72 -4.09 -3.56 -8.49
N GLY A 73 -4.00 -4.76 -7.91
CA GLY A 73 -5.16 -5.49 -7.40
C GLY A 73 -5.09 -7.00 -7.61
N ALA A 74 -5.72 -7.76 -6.71
CA ALA A 74 -5.87 -9.21 -6.81
C ALA A 74 -6.71 -9.58 -8.05
N GLY A 75 -6.18 -10.41 -8.94
CA GLY A 75 -6.82 -10.70 -10.24
C GLY A 75 -6.72 -9.56 -11.28
N ARG A 76 -6.03 -8.45 -10.94
CA ARG A 76 -5.58 -7.42 -11.90
C ARG A 76 -4.10 -7.64 -12.21
N GLY A 77 -3.25 -6.62 -12.06
CA GLY A 77 -1.80 -6.74 -12.21
C GLY A 77 -1.09 -7.35 -11.00
N GLY A 78 -1.85 -7.72 -9.95
CA GLY A 78 -1.35 -8.34 -8.73
C GLY A 78 -1.05 -7.34 -7.61
N MET A 79 -0.71 -7.89 -6.44
CA MET A 79 -0.36 -7.13 -5.23
C MET A 79 1.15 -6.93 -5.08
N TYR A 80 1.96 -7.47 -6.00
CA TYR A 80 3.42 -7.29 -6.06
C TYR A 80 4.20 -7.70 -4.80
N SER A 81 3.56 -8.50 -3.96
CA SER A 81 3.94 -8.87 -2.59
C SER A 81 4.51 -10.30 -2.60
N TYR A 82 4.01 -11.19 -1.73
CA TYR A 82 4.39 -12.59 -1.66
C TYR A 82 3.33 -13.45 -2.35
N ASP A 83 3.31 -13.46 -3.68
CA ASP A 83 2.37 -14.23 -4.49
C ASP A 83 2.23 -15.69 -4.00
N TRP A 84 3.32 -16.32 -3.57
CA TRP A 84 3.32 -17.70 -3.05
C TRP A 84 2.56 -17.85 -1.72
N LEU A 85 2.69 -16.89 -0.80
CA LEU A 85 2.05 -16.93 0.52
C LEU A 85 0.56 -16.56 0.39
N GLU A 86 0.25 -15.64 -0.51
CA GLU A 86 -1.11 -15.27 -0.87
C GLU A 86 -1.84 -16.43 -1.56
N ASN A 87 -1.16 -17.16 -2.44
CA ASN A 87 -1.69 -18.37 -3.07
C ASN A 87 -1.84 -19.53 -2.08
N ALA A 88 -0.92 -19.67 -1.12
CA ALA A 88 -1.07 -20.62 -0.02
C ALA A 88 -2.26 -20.30 0.90
N ALA A 89 -2.66 -19.03 0.99
CA ALA A 89 -3.89 -18.59 1.66
C ALA A 89 -5.15 -18.67 0.75
N GLY A 90 -5.03 -19.22 -0.47
CA GLY A 90 -6.14 -19.41 -1.40
C GLY A 90 -6.53 -18.17 -2.21
N LEU A 91 -5.70 -17.11 -2.25
CA LEU A 91 -6.04 -15.84 -2.89
C LEU A 91 -5.87 -15.83 -4.42
N GLY A 92 -5.15 -16.79 -5.01
CA GLY A 92 -5.02 -16.92 -6.47
C GLY A 92 -4.36 -15.72 -7.17
N ILE A 93 -3.42 -15.05 -6.50
CA ILE A 93 -2.75 -13.83 -6.97
C ILE A 93 -1.55 -14.20 -7.84
N HIS A 94 -1.53 -13.64 -9.06
CA HIS A 94 -0.38 -13.67 -9.96
C HIS A 94 0.02 -12.24 -10.28
N SER A 95 1.19 -11.82 -9.81
CA SER A 95 1.71 -10.49 -10.13
C SER A 95 2.24 -10.43 -11.55
N ALA A 96 1.75 -9.48 -12.33
CA ALA A 96 2.23 -9.23 -13.67
C ALA A 96 3.67 -8.67 -13.62
N ASP A 97 4.52 -9.16 -14.51
CA ASP A 97 5.89 -8.63 -14.70
C ASP A 97 5.99 -7.62 -15.84
N ARG A 98 4.84 -7.29 -16.46
CA ARG A 98 4.71 -6.25 -17.49
C ARG A 98 3.50 -5.36 -17.21
N ILE A 99 3.47 -4.23 -17.90
CA ILE A 99 2.29 -3.36 -17.92
C ILE A 99 1.26 -3.97 -18.86
N LEU A 100 0.04 -4.14 -18.37
CA LEU A 100 -1.10 -4.68 -19.10
C LEU A 100 -1.95 -3.52 -19.63
N PRO A 101 -1.98 -3.27 -20.95
CA PRO A 101 -2.72 -2.15 -21.54
C PRO A 101 -4.19 -2.09 -21.12
N GLU A 102 -4.84 -3.26 -21.01
CA GLU A 102 -6.23 -3.45 -20.62
C GLU A 102 -6.54 -3.00 -19.18
N LEU A 103 -5.52 -2.89 -18.32
CA LEU A 103 -5.69 -2.47 -16.92
C LEU A 103 -5.32 -1.01 -16.68
N GLN A 104 -4.98 -0.24 -17.73
CA GLN A 104 -4.51 1.14 -17.60
C GLN A 104 -5.64 2.18 -17.55
N HIS A 105 -6.87 1.73 -17.66
CA HIS A 105 -8.05 2.56 -17.47
C HIS A 105 -8.63 2.25 -16.09
N LEU A 106 -8.55 3.23 -15.20
CA LEU A 106 -9.08 3.18 -13.84
C LEU A 106 -9.74 4.52 -13.57
N GLU A 107 -10.92 4.51 -12.98
CA GLU A 107 -11.72 5.69 -12.68
C GLU A 107 -12.14 5.73 -11.21
N VAL A 108 -12.59 6.90 -10.77
CA VAL A 108 -13.19 7.04 -9.43
C VAL A 108 -14.47 6.23 -9.38
N GLY A 109 -14.64 5.42 -8.34
CA GLY A 109 -15.75 4.48 -8.18
C GLY A 109 -15.42 3.04 -8.55
N ASP A 110 -14.39 2.81 -9.38
CA ASP A 110 -13.93 1.45 -9.70
C ASP A 110 -13.47 0.71 -8.45
N ILE A 111 -13.70 -0.60 -8.41
CA ILE A 111 -13.24 -1.44 -7.31
C ILE A 111 -11.85 -1.97 -7.61
N VAL A 112 -10.89 -1.68 -6.73
CA VAL A 112 -9.60 -2.36 -6.70
C VAL A 112 -9.72 -3.59 -5.79
N PRO A 113 -9.74 -4.81 -6.36
CA PRO A 113 -9.79 -6.04 -5.58
C PRO A 113 -8.53 -6.21 -4.73
N LEU A 114 -8.69 -6.55 -3.46
CA LEU A 114 -7.60 -6.85 -2.52
C LEU A 114 -7.53 -8.34 -2.18
N SER A 115 -8.63 -9.06 -2.39
CA SER A 115 -8.76 -10.51 -2.26
C SER A 115 -9.81 -11.01 -3.26
N ARG A 116 -10.08 -12.33 -3.28
CA ARG A 116 -11.15 -12.92 -4.12
C ARG A 116 -12.53 -12.34 -3.81
N ASP A 117 -12.80 -12.08 -2.54
CA ASP A 117 -14.15 -11.75 -2.06
C ASP A 117 -14.30 -10.28 -1.63
N GLY A 118 -13.28 -9.44 -1.86
CA GLY A 118 -13.29 -8.06 -1.39
C GLY A 118 -12.32 -7.12 -2.09
N GLY A 119 -12.64 -5.83 -2.03
CA GLY A 119 -11.85 -4.76 -2.63
C GLY A 119 -12.22 -3.40 -2.06
N LEU A 120 -11.41 -2.38 -2.37
CA LEU A 120 -11.69 -1.00 -1.99
C LEU A 120 -12.04 -0.17 -3.23
N PRO A 121 -13.07 0.68 -3.19
CA PRO A 121 -13.36 1.59 -4.28
C PRO A 121 -12.28 2.66 -4.39
N VAL A 122 -12.01 3.10 -5.61
CA VAL A 122 -11.21 4.29 -5.90
C VAL A 122 -12.00 5.51 -5.47
N ARG A 123 -11.40 6.31 -4.59
CA ARG A 123 -12.00 7.52 -4.01
C ARG A 123 -11.34 8.80 -4.49
N LEU A 124 -10.06 8.70 -4.84
CA LEU A 124 -9.28 9.81 -5.37
C LEU A 124 -8.36 9.28 -6.47
N LEU A 125 -8.40 9.92 -7.64
CA LEU A 125 -7.50 9.59 -8.73
C LEU A 125 -6.99 10.89 -9.36
N GLN A 126 -5.70 11.13 -9.23
CA GLN A 126 -4.99 12.20 -9.93
C GLN A 126 -3.90 11.56 -10.76
N SER A 127 -4.06 11.61 -12.08
CA SER A 127 -3.14 10.95 -13.01
C SER A 127 -1.69 11.30 -12.71
N ARG A 128 -0.84 10.27 -12.60
CA ARG A 128 0.60 10.38 -12.32
C ARG A 128 0.95 11.04 -10.99
N ALA A 129 0.01 11.14 -10.05
CA ALA A 129 0.23 11.82 -8.78
C ALA A 129 -0.38 11.08 -7.58
N VAL A 130 -1.66 10.74 -7.62
CA VAL A 130 -2.37 10.22 -6.45
C VAL A 130 -3.36 9.11 -6.83
N LEU A 131 -3.28 7.98 -6.13
CA LEU A 131 -4.30 6.94 -6.14
C LEU A 131 -4.76 6.71 -4.69
N GLY A 132 -5.97 7.15 -4.36
CA GLY A 132 -6.60 6.96 -3.06
C GLY A 132 -7.75 5.97 -3.15
N LEU A 133 -7.67 4.91 -2.35
CA LEU A 133 -8.70 3.89 -2.20
C LEU A 133 -9.34 4.02 -0.82
N GLY A 134 -10.62 3.69 -0.71
CA GLY A 134 -11.20 3.57 0.63
C GLY A 134 -12.70 3.36 0.70
N GLY A 135 -13.13 2.74 1.79
CA GLY A 135 -14.52 2.38 2.04
C GLY A 135 -14.72 1.89 3.47
N THR A 136 -15.97 1.59 3.78
CA THR A 136 -16.38 1.12 5.11
C THR A 136 -16.66 -0.38 5.03
N ILE A 137 -16.03 -1.12 5.93
CA ILE A 137 -16.15 -2.58 6.03
C ILE A 137 -17.06 -2.86 7.23
N ASP A 138 -18.20 -3.52 6.98
CA ASP A 138 -19.02 -4.08 8.04
C ASP A 138 -18.32 -5.33 8.58
N LEU A 139 -17.91 -5.30 9.86
CA LEU A 139 -17.11 -6.38 10.45
C LEU A 139 -17.92 -7.63 10.79
N ARG A 140 -19.25 -7.58 10.72
CA ARG A 140 -20.11 -8.76 10.90
C ARG A 140 -20.24 -9.55 9.61
N THR A 141 -20.33 -8.85 8.48
CA THR A 141 -20.62 -9.46 7.17
C THR A 141 -19.40 -9.51 6.25
N GLY A 142 -18.35 -8.74 6.54
CA GLY A 142 -17.19 -8.55 5.68
C GLY A 142 -17.47 -7.70 4.43
N ARG A 143 -18.69 -7.17 4.27
CA ARG A 143 -19.07 -6.39 3.09
C ARG A 143 -18.43 -5.01 3.13
N VAL A 144 -17.91 -4.59 1.98
CA VAL A 144 -17.39 -3.25 1.77
C VAL A 144 -18.48 -2.40 1.13
N SER A 145 -18.79 -1.26 1.73
CA SER A 145 -19.57 -0.20 1.12
C SER A 145 -18.66 0.99 0.75
N PRO A 146 -18.96 1.71 -0.34
CA PRO A 146 -18.41 3.04 -0.56
C PRO A 146 -18.84 3.98 0.59
N ALA A 147 -18.24 5.18 0.66
CA ALA A 147 -18.55 6.15 1.72
C ALA A 147 -20.05 6.34 1.92
N GLY A 148 -20.44 6.36 3.19
CA GLY A 148 -21.81 6.53 3.66
C GLY A 148 -21.82 6.56 5.19
N PRO A 149 -22.99 6.69 5.82
CA PRO A 149 -23.09 6.55 7.25
C PRO A 149 -22.53 5.17 7.68
N PRO A 150 -21.77 5.10 8.79
CA PRO A 150 -21.31 3.83 9.31
C PRO A 150 -22.51 2.91 9.58
N PRO A 151 -22.35 1.58 9.43
CA PRO A 151 -23.42 0.65 9.78
C PRO A 151 -23.70 0.71 11.29
N ASP A 152 -24.91 0.29 11.69
CA ASP A 152 -25.33 0.26 13.10
C ASP A 152 -24.48 -0.68 13.98
N GLY A 153 -23.72 -1.59 13.36
CA GLY A 153 -22.86 -2.58 14.02
C GLY A 153 -21.36 -2.23 14.01
N PRO A 154 -20.50 -3.18 14.41
CA PRO A 154 -19.05 -3.01 14.33
C PRO A 154 -18.57 -2.76 12.90
N TRP A 155 -17.71 -1.78 12.72
CA TRP A 155 -17.22 -1.36 11.41
C TRP A 155 -15.75 -0.94 11.43
N LEU A 156 -15.14 -0.99 10.25
CA LEU A 156 -13.79 -0.52 9.96
C LEU A 156 -13.83 0.36 8.71
N GLU A 157 -13.58 1.65 8.86
CA GLU A 157 -13.34 2.55 7.74
C GLU A 157 -11.85 2.47 7.37
N ALA A 158 -11.57 2.17 6.11
CA ALA A 158 -10.23 1.98 5.60
C ALA A 158 -9.94 2.97 4.47
N GLY A 159 -8.83 3.69 4.58
CA GLY A 159 -8.26 4.53 3.54
C GLY A 159 -6.84 4.10 3.22
N TRP A 160 -6.53 3.92 1.94
CA TRP A 160 -5.21 3.54 1.46
C TRP A 160 -4.82 4.38 0.25
N THR A 161 -3.83 5.24 0.45
CA THR A 161 -3.47 6.26 -0.54
C THR A 161 -2.01 6.19 -0.92
N PHE A 162 -1.77 6.18 -2.23
CA PHE A 162 -0.46 6.28 -2.86
C PHE A 162 -0.26 7.68 -3.40
N VAL A 163 0.83 8.32 -3.00
CA VAL A 163 1.26 9.63 -3.48
C VAL A 163 2.61 9.44 -4.16
N LEU A 164 2.64 9.73 -5.46
CA LEU A 164 3.82 9.60 -6.31
C LEU A 164 4.30 11.00 -6.70
N ARG A 165 5.56 11.31 -6.39
CA ARG A 165 6.16 12.63 -6.65
C ARG A 165 7.50 12.48 -7.37
N PRO A 166 7.90 13.43 -8.23
CA PRO A 166 9.27 13.46 -8.76
C PRO A 166 10.30 13.60 -7.62
N ALA A 167 11.41 12.86 -7.73
CA ALA A 167 12.57 12.97 -6.84
C ALA A 167 13.86 13.32 -7.63
N GLY A 168 13.70 13.66 -8.92
CA GLY A 168 14.75 13.95 -9.89
C GLY A 168 14.29 13.61 -11.31
N PRO A 169 15.09 13.87 -12.35
CA PRO A 169 14.71 13.59 -13.75
C PRO A 169 14.42 12.11 -14.04
N HIS A 170 15.10 11.21 -13.33
CA HIS A 170 15.00 9.76 -13.50
C HIS A 170 14.64 9.03 -12.20
N ALA A 171 14.06 9.76 -11.25
CA ALA A 171 13.72 9.20 -9.94
C ALA A 171 12.38 9.73 -9.46
N SER A 172 11.68 8.92 -8.68
CA SER A 172 10.41 9.26 -8.06
C SER A 172 10.37 8.78 -6.61
N ARG A 173 9.55 9.46 -5.82
CA ARG A 173 9.23 9.14 -4.44
C ARG A 173 7.81 8.61 -4.39
N LEU A 174 7.66 7.35 -4.00
CA LEU A 174 6.37 6.72 -3.77
C LEU A 174 6.12 6.65 -2.27
N VAL A 175 5.11 7.38 -1.81
CA VAL A 175 4.62 7.38 -0.43
C VAL A 175 3.30 6.62 -0.40
N SER A 176 3.16 5.68 0.52
CA SER A 176 1.93 4.98 0.80
C SER A 176 1.46 5.32 2.20
N ARG A 177 0.21 5.74 2.34
CA ARG A 177 -0.41 6.05 3.63
C ARG A 177 -1.65 5.20 3.80
N THR A 178 -1.70 4.48 4.91
CA THR A 178 -2.92 3.79 5.34
C THR A 178 -3.48 4.45 6.58
N ARG A 179 -4.79 4.67 6.58
CA ARG A 179 -5.57 5.27 7.67
C ARG A 179 -6.75 4.37 7.97
N TYR A 180 -7.01 4.12 9.25
CA TYR A 180 -8.16 3.37 9.69
C TYR A 180 -8.89 4.08 10.81
N ASP A 181 -10.20 4.10 10.73
CA ASP A 181 -11.09 4.36 11.86
C ASP A 181 -12.00 3.14 12.07
N TYR A 182 -12.45 2.91 13.29
CA TYR A 182 -13.24 1.72 13.62
C TYR A 182 -14.06 1.90 14.88
N SER A 183 -15.19 1.20 14.91
CA SER A 183 -16.04 1.05 16.09
C SER A 183 -16.40 -0.42 16.30
N PRO A 184 -16.42 -0.93 17.55
CA PRO A 184 -16.08 -0.24 18.80
C PRO A 184 -14.56 -0.06 18.97
N LEU A 185 -14.16 0.81 19.91
CA LEU A 185 -12.74 1.04 20.24
C LEU A 185 -11.96 -0.24 20.56
N ALA A 186 -12.63 -1.20 21.21
CA ALA A 186 -12.05 -2.48 21.60
C ALA A 186 -11.56 -3.31 20.39
N ALA A 187 -12.15 -3.12 19.20
CA ALA A 187 -11.65 -3.77 17.97
C ALA A 187 -10.17 -3.43 17.72
N GLY A 188 -9.76 -2.20 18.04
CA GLY A 188 -8.38 -1.75 17.94
C GLY A 188 -7.37 -2.54 18.78
N LEU A 189 -7.80 -3.10 19.91
CA LEU A 189 -6.92 -3.91 20.77
C LEU A 189 -6.54 -5.24 20.12
N VAL A 190 -7.40 -5.76 19.24
CA VAL A 190 -7.17 -7.00 18.48
C VAL A 190 -6.52 -6.69 17.14
N LEU A 191 -7.03 -5.69 16.41
CA LEU A 191 -6.58 -5.36 15.06
C LEU A 191 -5.13 -4.87 15.04
N ARG A 192 -4.72 -4.01 15.98
CA ARG A 192 -3.37 -3.41 15.99
C ARG A 192 -2.24 -4.45 16.07
N PRO A 193 -2.18 -5.35 17.08
CA PRO A 193 -1.07 -6.29 17.19
C PRO A 193 -1.08 -7.39 16.11
N LEU A 194 -2.25 -7.73 15.54
CA LEU A 194 -2.37 -8.79 14.55
C LEU A 194 -2.16 -8.27 13.12
N LEU A 195 -2.83 -7.18 12.75
CA LEU A 195 -2.85 -6.69 11.37
C LEU A 195 -1.65 -5.80 11.04
N GLU A 196 -1.18 -4.95 11.95
CA GLU A 196 -0.09 -4.02 11.62
C GLU A 196 1.21 -4.70 11.18
N PRO A 197 1.69 -5.79 11.82
CA PRO A 197 2.91 -6.47 11.38
C PRO A 197 2.73 -7.15 10.03
N VAL A 198 1.59 -7.82 9.82
CA VAL A 198 1.28 -8.49 8.56
C VAL A 198 1.15 -7.46 7.44
N GLN A 199 0.38 -6.41 7.67
CA GLN A 199 0.24 -5.28 6.75
C GLN A 199 1.60 -4.67 6.41
N PHE A 200 2.47 -4.44 7.42
CA PHE A 200 3.82 -3.94 7.17
C PHE A 200 4.60 -4.84 6.23
N VAL A 201 4.64 -6.15 6.49
CA VAL A 201 5.41 -7.12 5.70
C VAL A 201 4.90 -7.16 4.26
N MET A 202 3.58 -7.20 4.07
CA MET A 202 2.94 -7.25 2.76
C MET A 202 3.14 -5.95 1.98
N GLU A 203 2.85 -4.80 2.59
CA GLU A 203 2.97 -3.49 1.94
C GLU A 203 4.41 -3.13 1.63
N ARG A 204 5.36 -3.45 2.53
CA ARG A 204 6.79 -3.29 2.26
C ARG A 204 7.20 -4.09 1.02
N ARG A 205 6.77 -5.36 0.93
CA ARG A 205 7.12 -6.21 -0.22
C ARG A 205 6.49 -5.71 -1.51
N MET A 206 5.25 -5.23 -1.46
CA MET A 206 4.56 -4.58 -2.59
C MET A 206 5.34 -3.35 -3.07
N LEU A 207 5.67 -2.41 -2.17
CA LEU A 207 6.42 -1.19 -2.54
C LEU A 207 7.77 -1.52 -3.18
N LEU A 208 8.48 -2.53 -2.64
CA LEU A 208 9.73 -3.01 -3.22
C LEU A 208 9.52 -3.73 -4.57
N GLY A 209 8.40 -4.44 -4.73
CA GLY A 209 8.03 -5.10 -5.99
C GLY A 209 7.73 -4.08 -7.10
N ILE A 210 6.96 -3.03 -6.79
CA ILE A 210 6.71 -1.91 -7.71
C ILE A 210 8.03 -1.25 -8.09
N ARG A 211 8.90 -0.97 -7.10
CA ARG A 211 10.22 -0.39 -7.33
C ARG A 211 11.04 -1.22 -8.33
N ALA A 212 11.19 -2.52 -8.07
CA ALA A 212 12.01 -3.39 -8.91
C ALA A 212 11.52 -3.44 -10.36
N ARG A 213 10.20 -3.56 -10.57
CA ARG A 213 9.61 -3.65 -11.91
C ARG A 213 9.70 -2.32 -12.67
N ALA A 214 9.46 -1.19 -11.98
CA ALA A 214 9.61 0.13 -12.57
C ALA A 214 11.06 0.44 -12.97
N GLU A 215 12.03 0.13 -12.10
CA GLU A 215 13.46 0.33 -12.40
C GLU A 215 13.94 -0.56 -13.55
N SER A 216 13.46 -1.81 -13.62
CA SER A 216 13.76 -2.71 -14.74
C SER A 216 13.23 -2.17 -16.08
N ARG A 217 11.98 -1.70 -16.09
CA ARG A 217 11.35 -1.08 -17.26
C ARG A 217 12.11 0.16 -17.73
N ALA A 218 12.48 1.06 -16.81
CA ALA A 218 13.21 2.28 -17.14
C ALA A 218 14.59 1.96 -17.76
N LYS A 219 15.32 0.98 -17.21
CA LYS A 219 16.59 0.49 -17.77
C LYS A 219 16.41 -0.08 -19.17
N GLY A 220 15.36 -0.89 -19.39
CA GLY A 220 15.04 -1.44 -20.71
C GLY A 220 14.79 -0.36 -21.77
N GLN A 221 14.03 0.68 -21.42
CA GLN A 221 13.78 1.82 -22.31
C GLN A 221 15.04 2.64 -22.61
N ALA A 222 15.88 2.88 -21.60
CA ALA A 222 17.15 3.60 -21.77
C ALA A 222 18.09 2.84 -22.72
N LYS A 223 18.19 1.51 -22.58
CA LYS A 223 18.99 0.67 -23.47
C LYS A 223 18.48 0.68 -24.91
N ALA A 224 17.16 0.63 -25.10
CA ALA A 224 16.56 0.71 -26.44
C ALA A 224 16.86 2.04 -27.14
N ARG A 225 16.78 3.17 -26.42
CA ARG A 225 17.11 4.50 -26.96
C ARG A 225 18.61 4.66 -27.29
N GLY A 226 19.50 4.13 -26.45
CA GLY A 226 20.94 4.20 -26.68
C GLY A 226 21.45 3.30 -27.80
N GLY A 227 20.81 2.13 -28.00
CA GLY A 227 21.17 1.19 -29.09
C GLY A 227 20.83 1.71 -30.49
N ASP A 228 19.78 2.53 -30.61
CA ASP A 228 19.35 3.10 -31.89
C ASP A 228 20.31 4.18 -32.41
N HIS A 229 20.95 4.93 -31.49
CA HIS A 229 21.94 5.97 -31.84
C HIS A 229 23.32 5.39 -32.23
N GLY A 230 23.63 4.15 -31.84
CA GLY A 230 24.87 3.47 -32.21
C GLY A 230 24.85 2.89 -33.63
N LYS A 231 23.66 2.62 -34.18
CA LYS A 231 23.50 1.99 -35.51
C LYS A 231 23.50 3.00 -36.67
N ALA A 232 23.21 4.28 -36.39
CA ALA A 232 23.14 5.34 -37.39
C ALA A 232 24.49 6.04 -37.69
N ARG A 233 25.60 5.63 -37.05
CA ARG A 233 26.94 6.21 -37.25
C ARG A 233 27.94 5.28 -37.95
N GLY A 234 27.46 4.20 -38.55
CA GLY A 234 28.28 3.17 -39.19
C GLY A 234 27.83 2.82 -40.60
N ALA A 235 27.41 3.81 -41.39
CA ALA A 235 27.14 3.68 -42.82
C ALA A 235 27.82 4.83 -43.57
#